data_AF-A0A1C6U2N1-F1
#
_entry.id   AF-A0A1C6U2N1-F1
#
_cell.length_a   1.000
_cell.length_b   1.000
_cell.length_c   1.000
_cell.angle_alpha   90.00
_cell.angle_beta   90.00
_cell.angle_gamma   90.00
#
_symmetry.space_group_name_H-M   'P 1'
#
loop_
_entity.id
_entity.type
_entity.pdbx_description
1 polymer ?
#
loop_
_entity_poly.entity_id
_entity_poly.type
_entity_poly.pdbx_seq_one_letter_code
_entity_poly.pdbx_strand_id
1 'polypeptide(L)'
;MKFDMGAQTLGSLTKQTQGSSDELGTLIRQLVAAAEPLQGNFNGAGRAAFDSFKANADSITAALNSALGAILGGQGGMDSAFGQGDTEMADNASRAAGTANFDAARFSGSR
;
A
#
# COMPACT_ATOMS: atom_id res chain seq x y z
N MET A 1 7.20 8.18 -17.13
CA MET A 1 6.06 9.13 -17.04
C MET A 1 4.74 8.47 -16.61
N LYS A 2 4.20 7.45 -17.30
CA LYS A 2 2.92 6.80 -16.89
C LYS A 2 3.05 5.94 -15.60
N PHE A 3 4.17 5.22 -15.45
CA PHE A 3 4.43 4.39 -14.26
C PHE A 3 4.72 5.22 -13.01
N ASP A 4 5.51 6.27 -13.16
CA ASP A 4 5.84 7.25 -12.11
C ASP A 4 4.58 7.97 -11.57
N MET A 5 3.67 8.35 -12.48
CA MET A 5 2.36 8.91 -12.12
C MET A 5 1.48 7.89 -11.36
N GLY A 6 1.58 6.60 -11.66
CA GLY A 6 0.90 5.53 -10.94
C GLY A 6 1.43 5.32 -9.52
N ALA A 7 2.75 5.31 -9.34
CA ALA A 7 3.40 5.24 -8.04
C ALA A 7 3.03 6.44 -7.15
N GLN A 8 3.04 7.65 -7.71
CA GLN A 8 2.68 8.87 -7.00
C GLN A 8 1.19 8.90 -6.60
N THR A 9 0.31 8.38 -7.46
CA THR A 9 -1.13 8.26 -7.18
C THR A 9 -1.39 7.24 -6.06
N LEU A 10 -0.76 6.07 -6.14
CA LEU A 10 -0.86 5.03 -5.10
C LEU A 10 -0.32 5.52 -3.75
N GLY A 11 0.81 6.21 -3.74
CA GLY A 11 1.36 6.82 -2.51
C GLY A 11 0.40 7.86 -1.91
N SER A 12 -0.28 8.65 -2.74
CA SER A 12 -1.29 9.63 -2.28
C SER A 12 -2.53 8.95 -1.71
N LEU A 13 -3.05 7.92 -2.39
CA LEU A 13 -4.18 7.12 -1.93
C LEU A 13 -3.89 6.41 -0.61
N THR A 14 -2.65 5.94 -0.44
CA THR A 14 -2.18 5.26 0.77
C THR A 14 -2.13 6.22 1.96
N LYS A 15 -1.56 7.41 1.78
CA LYS A 15 -1.56 8.46 2.82
C LYS A 15 -2.98 8.86 3.22
N GLN A 16 -3.88 9.03 2.25
CA GLN A 16 -5.28 9.32 2.53
C GLN A 16 -5.95 8.20 3.31
N THR A 17 -5.75 6.95 2.90
CA THR A 17 -6.36 5.77 3.56
C THR A 17 -5.81 5.58 4.97
N GLN A 18 -4.52 5.83 5.19
CA GLN A 18 -3.91 5.79 6.51
C GLN A 18 -4.52 6.87 7.42
N GLY A 19 -4.56 8.13 6.95
CA GLY A 19 -5.18 9.22 7.71
C GLY A 19 -6.64 8.96 8.04
N SER A 20 -7.44 8.48 7.07
CA SER A 20 -8.83 8.10 7.30
C SER A 20 -8.98 6.92 8.27
N SER A 21 -8.05 5.97 8.29
CA SER A 21 -8.08 4.83 9.23
C SER A 21 -7.76 5.29 10.66
N ASP A 22 -6.79 6.18 10.84
CA ASP A 22 -6.44 6.78 12.13
C ASP A 22 -7.58 7.65 12.67
N GLU A 23 -8.22 8.44 11.81
CA GLU A 23 -9.42 9.21 12.14
C GLU A 23 -10.58 8.31 12.53
N LEU A 24 -10.86 7.25 11.76
CA LEU A 24 -11.94 6.31 12.04
C LEU A 24 -11.73 5.59 13.38
N GLY A 25 -10.49 5.14 13.67
CA GLY A 25 -10.14 4.54 14.96
C GLY A 25 -10.24 5.53 16.13
N THR A 26 -9.98 6.81 15.88
CA THR A 26 -10.18 7.88 16.89
C THR A 26 -11.66 8.14 17.15
N LEU A 27 -12.48 8.23 16.10
CA LEU A 27 -13.93 8.40 16.19
C LEU A 27 -14.59 7.21 16.89
N ILE A 28 -14.16 5.97 16.62
CA ILE A 28 -14.66 4.77 17.31
C ILE A 28 -14.34 4.83 18.81
N ARG A 29 -13.10 5.20 19.18
CA ARG A 29 -12.72 5.35 20.59
C ARG A 29 -13.54 6.44 21.29
N GLN A 30 -13.73 7.58 20.63
CA GLN A 30 -14.57 8.66 21.15
C GLN A 30 -16.03 8.22 21.31
N LEU A 31 -16.57 7.47 20.35
CA LEU A 31 -17.93 6.93 20.40
C LEU A 31 -18.10 5.93 21.55
N VAL A 32 -17.13 5.04 21.75
CA VAL A 32 -17.14 4.09 22.88
C VAL A 32 -17.08 4.83 24.21
N ALA A 33 -16.20 5.82 24.35
CA ALA A 33 -16.08 6.64 25.57
C ALA A 33 -17.35 7.47 25.84
N ALA A 34 -17.98 8.01 24.79
CA ALA A 34 -19.25 8.72 24.91
C ALA A 34 -20.42 7.81 25.32
N ALA A 35 -20.32 6.51 25.02
CA ALA A 35 -21.35 5.53 25.32
C ALA A 35 -21.11 4.71 26.61
N GLU A 36 -19.92 4.77 27.22
CA GLU A 36 -19.63 4.20 28.54
C GLU A 36 -20.64 4.65 29.64
N PRO A 37 -21.00 5.94 29.75
CA PRO A 37 -22.03 6.39 30.70
C PRO A 37 -23.41 5.81 30.41
N LEU A 38 -23.70 5.52 29.13
CA LEU A 38 -24.96 4.91 28.72
C LEU A 38 -25.01 3.41 29.04
N GLN A 39 -23.87 2.73 29.15
CA GLN A 39 -23.79 1.32 29.55
C GLN A 39 -24.31 1.07 30.98
N GLY A 40 -24.20 2.08 31.86
CA GLY A 40 -24.82 2.06 33.19
C GLY A 40 -26.35 2.23 33.17
N ASN A 41 -26.89 2.80 32.10
CA ASN A 41 -28.33 3.00 31.89
C ASN A 41 -28.98 1.92 31.01
N PHE A 42 -28.19 1.20 30.19
CA PHE A 42 -28.67 0.10 29.35
C PHE A 42 -28.58 -1.24 30.09
N ASN A 43 -29.72 -1.76 30.53
CA ASN A 43 -29.85 -3.12 31.05
C ASN A 43 -30.32 -4.10 29.95
N GLY A 44 -29.82 -5.34 29.96
CA GLY A 44 -30.26 -6.40 29.05
C GLY A 44 -29.85 -6.19 27.59
N ALA A 45 -30.82 -6.21 26.66
CA ALA A 45 -30.58 -6.21 25.21
C ALA A 45 -29.82 -4.98 24.69
N GLY A 46 -29.97 -3.81 25.34
CA GLY A 46 -29.25 -2.59 24.95
C GLY A 46 -27.74 -2.69 25.19
N ARG A 47 -27.32 -3.37 26.26
CA ARG A 47 -25.90 -3.62 26.54
C ARG A 47 -25.30 -4.62 25.56
N ALA A 48 -26.03 -5.69 25.24
CA ALA A 48 -25.60 -6.68 24.26
C ALA A 48 -25.44 -6.07 22.85
N ALA A 49 -26.34 -5.16 22.45
CA ALA A 49 -26.24 -4.44 21.18
C ALA A 49 -25.02 -3.50 21.16
N PHE A 50 -24.74 -2.80 22.27
CA PHE A 50 -23.58 -1.94 22.39
C PHE A 50 -22.26 -2.72 22.35
N ASP A 51 -22.17 -3.83 23.09
CA ASP A 51 -20.99 -4.69 23.11
C ASP A 51 -20.73 -5.28 21.71
N SER A 52 -21.80 -5.67 20.99
CA SER A 52 -21.72 -6.11 19.59
C SER A 52 -21.25 -5.00 18.65
N PHE A 53 -21.77 -3.78 18.81
CA PHE A 53 -21.33 -2.63 18.03
C PHE A 53 -19.83 -2.37 18.22
N LYS A 54 -19.36 -2.36 19.47
CA LYS A 54 -17.93 -2.18 19.79
C LYS A 54 -17.07 -3.28 19.15
N ALA A 55 -17.46 -4.55 19.29
CA ALA A 55 -16.73 -5.67 18.70
C ALA A 55 -16.62 -5.57 17.16
N ASN A 56 -17.70 -5.17 16.49
CA ASN A 56 -17.69 -4.95 15.04
C ASN A 56 -16.79 -3.77 14.66
N ALA A 57 -16.84 -2.67 15.41
CA ALA A 57 -16.01 -1.50 15.17
C ALA A 57 -14.51 -1.81 15.33
N ASP A 58 -14.14 -2.54 16.37
CA ASP A 58 -12.77 -3.00 16.60
C ASP A 58 -12.30 -3.94 15.48
N SER A 59 -13.16 -4.88 15.06
CA SER A 59 -12.86 -5.82 13.96
C SER A 59 -12.68 -5.11 12.61
N ILE A 60 -13.53 -4.14 12.27
CA ILE A 60 -13.43 -3.37 11.02
C ILE A 60 -12.12 -2.56 11.02
N THR A 61 -11.79 -1.94 12.15
CA THR A 61 -10.53 -1.19 12.30
C THR A 61 -9.31 -2.09 12.11
N ALA A 62 -9.31 -3.28 12.72
CA ALA A 62 -8.24 -4.26 12.56
C ALA A 62 -8.11 -4.73 11.10
N ALA A 63 -9.23 -5.01 10.43
CA ALA A 63 -9.25 -5.42 9.03
C ALA A 63 -8.72 -4.31 8.09
N LEU A 64 -9.12 -3.06 8.33
CA LEU A 64 -8.61 -1.90 7.59
C LEU A 64 -7.10 -1.73 7.75
N ASN A 65 -6.59 -1.82 8.98
CA ASN A 65 -5.15 -1.74 9.24
C ASN A 65 -4.38 -2.88 8.58
N SER A 66 -4.92 -4.10 8.59
CA SER A 66 -4.32 -5.26 7.93
C SER A 66 -4.27 -5.08 6.41
N ALA A 67 -5.38 -4.64 5.81
CA ALA A 67 -5.44 -4.34 4.38
C ALA A 67 -4.46 -3.23 3.98
N LEU A 68 -4.34 -2.18 4.80
CA LEU A 68 -3.37 -1.11 4.60
C LEU A 68 -1.93 -1.64 4.65
N GLY A 69 -1.61 -2.49 5.64
CA GLY A 69 -0.30 -3.15 5.75
C GLY A 69 0.02 -4.01 4.52
N ALA A 70 -0.96 -4.74 4.00
CA ALA A 70 -0.81 -5.53 2.77
C ALA A 70 -0.57 -4.65 1.53
N ILE A 71 -1.26 -3.50 1.42
CA ILE A 71 -1.06 -2.53 0.34
C ILE A 71 0.35 -1.93 0.43
N LEU A 72 0.79 -1.51 1.61
CA LEU A 72 2.12 -0.96 1.85
C LEU A 72 3.21 -1.99 1.53
N GLY A 73 3.05 -3.23 1.99
CA GLY A 73 3.96 -4.33 1.67
C GLY A 73 4.02 -4.63 0.18
N GLY A 74 2.86 -4.66 -0.50
CA GLY A 74 2.77 -4.84 -1.94
C GLY A 74 3.42 -3.69 -2.73
N GLN A 75 3.27 -2.44 -2.28
CA GLN A 75 3.93 -1.28 -2.88
C GLN A 75 5.45 -1.32 -2.73
N GLY A 76 5.95 -1.63 -1.53
CA GLY A 76 7.39 -1.81 -1.32
C GLY A 76 7.97 -2.96 -2.15
N GLY A 77 7.22 -4.06 -2.28
CA GLY A 77 7.58 -5.16 -3.16
C GLY A 77 7.61 -4.76 -4.64
N MET A 78 6.62 -4.01 -5.11
CA MET A 78 6.61 -3.49 -6.49
C MET A 78 7.76 -2.53 -6.75
N ASP A 79 8.02 -1.57 -5.86
CA ASP A 79 9.11 -0.60 -6.01
C ASP A 79 10.48 -1.30 -6.08
N SER A 80 10.71 -2.27 -5.20
CA SER A 80 11.92 -3.11 -5.23
C SER A 80 12.01 -3.94 -6.53
N ALA A 81 10.91 -4.53 -6.98
CA ALA A 81 10.88 -5.33 -8.20
C ALA A 81 11.15 -4.48 -9.45
N PHE A 82 10.64 -3.25 -9.49
CA PHE A 82 10.92 -2.30 -10.57
C PHE A 82 12.39 -1.85 -10.57
N GLY A 83 12.94 -1.45 -9.42
CA GLY A 83 14.34 -1.03 -9.34
C GLY A 83 15.32 -2.16 -9.68
N GLN A 84 15.04 -3.38 -9.22
CA GLN A 84 15.83 -4.56 -9.61
C GLN A 84 15.69 -4.86 -11.10
N GLY A 85 14.46 -4.87 -11.63
CA GLY A 85 14.21 -5.15 -13.04
C GLY A 85 14.87 -4.15 -13.99
N ASP A 86 14.89 -2.86 -13.64
CA ASP A 86 15.55 -1.83 -14.45
C ASP A 86 17.08 -2.00 -14.47
N THR A 87 17.66 -2.32 -13.30
CA THR A 87 19.09 -2.65 -13.17
C THR A 87 19.44 -3.89 -13.98
N GLU A 88 18.62 -4.94 -13.87
CA GLU A 88 18.82 -6.21 -14.56
C GLU A 88 18.67 -6.07 -16.08
N MET A 89 17.74 -5.22 -16.53
CA MET A 89 17.56 -4.87 -17.94
C MET A 89 18.74 -4.05 -18.47
N ALA A 90 19.26 -3.09 -17.70
CA ALA A 90 20.44 -2.31 -18.04
C ALA A 90 21.70 -3.19 -18.15
N ASP A 91 21.89 -4.12 -17.20
CA ASP A 91 22.99 -5.08 -17.21
C ASP A 91 22.89 -6.02 -18.42
N ASN A 92 21.70 -6.54 -18.71
CA ASN A 92 21.49 -7.39 -19.88
C ASN A 92 21.71 -6.62 -21.19
N ALA A 93 21.26 -5.37 -21.28
CA ALA A 93 21.51 -4.52 -22.44
C ALA A 93 23.00 -4.21 -22.61
N SER A 94 23.72 -3.92 -21.52
CA SER A 94 25.18 -3.69 -21.52
C SER A 94 25.95 -4.94 -21.97
N ARG A 95 25.58 -6.12 -21.46
CA ARG A 95 26.16 -7.40 -21.90
C ARG A 95 25.84 -7.72 -23.36
N ALA A 96 24.60 -7.49 -23.79
CA ALA A 96 24.20 -7.67 -25.19
C ALA A 96 24.94 -6.69 -26.12
N ALA A 97 25.15 -5.44 -25.69
CA ALA A 97 25.95 -4.46 -26.42
C ALA A 97 27.43 -4.86 -26.47
N GLY A 98 28.01 -5.35 -25.37
CA GLY A 98 29.40 -5.81 -25.33
C GLY A 98 29.66 -7.07 -26.17
N THR A 99 28.62 -7.88 -26.42
CA THR A 99 28.68 -9.06 -27.31
C THR A 99 28.29 -8.74 -28.75
N ALA A 100 27.72 -7.56 -29.02
CA ALA A 100 27.47 -7.08 -30.36
C ALA A 100 28.81 -6.77 -31.05
N ASN A 101 29.10 -7.50 -32.13
CA ASN A 101 30.35 -7.34 -32.86
C ASN A 101 30.32 -6.07 -33.73
N PHE A 102 30.70 -4.92 -33.16
CA PHE A 102 30.80 -3.65 -33.88
C PHE A 102 31.95 -3.62 -34.90
N ASP A 103 32.90 -4.56 -34.84
CA ASP A 103 34.00 -4.65 -35.82
C ASP A 103 33.52 -5.16 -37.19
N ALA A 104 32.43 -5.92 -37.28
CA ALA A 104 31.82 -6.29 -38.55
C ALA A 104 31.10 -5.10 -39.24
N ALA A 105 30.80 -4.03 -38.50
CA ALA A 105 30.17 -2.81 -39.02
C ALA A 105 31.18 -1.73 -39.43
N ARG A 106 32.49 -1.91 -39.15
CA ARG A 106 33.55 -1.15 -39.81
C ARG A 106 33.67 -1.66 -41.24
N PHE A 107 32.83 -1.09 -42.09
CA PHE A 107 32.85 -1.28 -43.53
C PHE A 107 34.28 -1.45 -44.03
N SER A 108 34.51 -2.57 -44.68
CA SER A 108 35.53 -2.81 -45.69
C SER A 108 35.31 -1.88 -46.89
N GLY A 109 35.29 -0.56 -46.65
CA GLY A 109 35.42 0.49 -47.65
C GLY A 109 36.86 0.53 -48.19
N SER A 110 37.35 -0.63 -48.65
CA SER A 110 38.44 -0.72 -49.59
C SER A 110 37.80 -1.12 -50.91
N ARG A 111 37.50 -0.11 -51.71
CA ARG A 111 37.69 -0.04 -53.17
C ARG A 111 37.09 1.27 -53.69
#